data_AF-A0A7S0DFJ6-F1
#
_entry.id   AF-A0A7S0DFJ6-F1
#
_cell.length_a   1.000
_cell.length_b   1.000
_cell.length_c   1.000
_cell.angle_alpha   90.00
_cell.angle_beta   90.00
_cell.angle_gamma   90.00
#
_symmetry.space_group_name_H-M   'P 1'
#
loop_
_entity.id
_entity.type
_entity.pdbx_description
1 polymer ?
#
loop_
_entity_poly.entity_id
_entity_poly.type
_entity_poly.pdbx_seq_one_letter_code
_entity_poly.pdbx_strand_id
1 'polypeptide(L)'
;GICGSMAEQADDIILPILREIGCSFTEDLKTLAEFKSDEFVQAAARMVMKIRPDQPVPHRLPKSKAARFRVCTTLANAIQDLGFQDEIGYEKFLYPNDNDTRSVLIWLMNKLPKSDEAAIDAEGSPTDSAAATNAALKACYLATNSPFLQKFGKKTQAFETIGLMAPQTETPSPQEEEYYEKFLLPVSLQPRSHTLLAPSLLELNATQVCRAQERQAAFDAGEKSSAEKLDFIRGIITQAFSTEKRIIEQRGKKLQDLMSEMAKTYGSLGEGGVGESQFTRKVAFEEETTDSAQVVESGTVKQVSSEGVEIKEEDEDAIREKQEKRLAELQEEIKGLREQMDKINRKMEEITSTTRQIEGDVHSNEQEVKDLMETYSLKKRSLKLLPDGRKNVEKLNQICDDSQS
;
A
#
# COMPACT_ATOMS: atom_id res chain seq x y z
N GLY A 1 -6.76 -21.42 -39.39
CA GLY A 1 -7.28 -21.05 -38.07
C GLY A 1 -6.18 -20.63 -37.12
N ILE A 2 -5.47 -19.54 -37.42
CA ILE A 2 -4.44 -18.95 -36.52
C ILE A 2 -4.93 -17.59 -35.97
N CYS A 3 -6.02 -17.04 -36.49
CA CYS A 3 -6.57 -15.74 -36.08
C CYS A 3 -7.42 -15.79 -34.79
N GLY A 4 -7.79 -16.99 -34.31
CA GLY A 4 -8.62 -17.14 -33.11
C GLY A 4 -7.87 -16.94 -31.78
N SER A 5 -6.57 -17.31 -31.72
CA SER A 5 -5.85 -17.35 -30.45
C SER A 5 -5.30 -16.01 -29.97
N MET A 6 -5.03 -15.05 -30.86
CA MET A 6 -4.62 -13.70 -30.44
C MET A 6 -5.80 -12.82 -30.02
N ALA A 7 -6.99 -13.09 -30.53
CA ALA A 7 -8.21 -12.36 -30.18
C ALA A 7 -8.67 -12.66 -28.76
N GLU A 8 -8.62 -13.93 -28.33
CA GLU A 8 -8.96 -14.33 -26.96
C GLU A 8 -7.92 -13.82 -25.94
N GLN A 9 -6.63 -13.80 -26.29
CA GLN A 9 -5.58 -13.26 -25.40
C GLN A 9 -5.70 -11.75 -25.14
N ALA A 10 -6.27 -10.98 -26.08
CA ALA A 10 -6.50 -9.55 -25.88
C ALA A 10 -7.63 -9.31 -24.88
N ASP A 11 -8.67 -10.16 -24.89
CA ASP A 11 -9.82 -10.05 -23.99
C ASP A 11 -9.39 -10.25 -22.51
N ASP A 12 -8.47 -11.19 -22.26
CA ASP A 12 -7.87 -11.44 -20.93
C ASP A 12 -7.12 -10.24 -20.34
N ILE A 13 -6.60 -9.34 -21.20
CA ILE A 13 -5.85 -8.14 -20.79
C ILE A 13 -6.78 -6.92 -20.70
N ILE A 14 -7.70 -6.77 -21.64
CA ILE A 14 -8.58 -5.59 -21.73
C ILE A 14 -9.59 -5.57 -20.58
N LEU A 15 -10.19 -6.71 -20.23
CA LEU A 15 -11.24 -6.77 -19.21
C LEU A 15 -10.76 -6.34 -17.80
N PRO A 16 -9.59 -6.79 -17.30
CA PRO A 16 -9.04 -6.28 -16.03
C PRO A 16 -8.77 -4.78 -16.05
N ILE A 17 -8.18 -4.25 -17.12
CA ILE A 17 -7.84 -2.82 -17.24
C ILE A 17 -9.11 -1.96 -17.25
N LEU A 18 -10.17 -2.40 -17.94
CA LEU A 18 -11.44 -1.69 -17.93
C LEU A 18 -12.10 -1.68 -16.54
N ARG A 19 -11.93 -2.75 -15.74
CA ARG A 19 -12.39 -2.78 -14.34
C ARG A 19 -11.60 -1.80 -13.47
N GLU A 20 -10.29 -1.71 -13.66
CA GLU A 20 -9.42 -0.74 -12.94
C GLU A 20 -9.79 0.73 -13.26
N ILE A 21 -10.16 1.01 -14.52
CA ILE A 21 -10.66 2.32 -14.95
C ILE A 21 -12.08 2.61 -14.41
N GLY A 22 -12.69 1.65 -13.72
CA GLY A 22 -13.96 1.77 -13.02
C GLY A 22 -15.18 1.57 -13.92
N CYS A 23 -15.04 0.88 -15.05
CA CYS A 23 -16.20 0.48 -15.88
C CYS A 23 -17.06 -0.52 -15.10
N SER A 24 -18.37 -0.28 -15.05
CA SER A 24 -19.30 -1.11 -14.28
C SER A 24 -20.02 -2.08 -15.23
N PHE A 25 -19.57 -3.32 -15.27
CA PHE A 25 -20.21 -4.38 -16.07
C PHE A 25 -21.34 -5.03 -15.27
N THR A 26 -22.44 -5.40 -15.94
CA THR A 26 -23.63 -5.93 -15.25
C THR A 26 -23.50 -7.41 -14.84
N GLU A 27 -22.58 -8.16 -15.44
CA GLU A 27 -22.28 -9.58 -15.14
C GLU A 27 -20.77 -9.83 -15.31
N ASP A 28 -20.26 -10.97 -14.82
CA ASP A 28 -18.87 -11.42 -15.01
C ASP A 28 -18.60 -11.76 -16.49
N LEU A 29 -18.53 -10.74 -17.34
CA LEU A 29 -18.23 -10.86 -18.76
C LEU A 29 -16.86 -11.53 -18.93
N LYS A 30 -16.84 -12.66 -19.65
CA LYS A 30 -15.61 -13.43 -19.94
C LYS A 30 -15.00 -13.08 -21.28
N THR A 31 -15.78 -12.54 -22.22
CA THR A 31 -15.34 -12.29 -23.60
C THR A 31 -15.87 -10.95 -24.12
N LEU A 32 -15.11 -10.25 -24.96
CA LEU A 32 -15.54 -8.98 -25.59
C LEU A 32 -16.70 -9.15 -26.60
N ALA A 33 -17.05 -10.38 -26.96
CA ALA A 33 -18.21 -10.71 -27.81
C ALA A 33 -19.56 -10.50 -27.10
N GLU A 34 -19.59 -10.46 -25.77
CA GLU A 34 -20.81 -10.24 -24.98
C GLU A 34 -21.13 -8.76 -24.75
N PHE A 35 -20.27 -7.84 -25.24
CA PHE A 35 -20.40 -6.40 -24.99
C PHE A 35 -21.68 -5.82 -25.57
N LYS A 36 -22.52 -5.27 -24.70
CA LYS A 36 -23.68 -4.48 -25.13
C LYS A 36 -23.22 -3.07 -25.54
N SER A 37 -24.01 -2.43 -26.40
CA SER A 37 -23.74 -1.06 -26.88
C SER A 37 -23.52 -0.04 -25.74
N ASP A 38 -24.22 -0.18 -24.62
CA ASP A 38 -24.05 0.71 -23.46
C ASP A 38 -22.71 0.50 -22.73
N GLU A 39 -22.25 -0.75 -22.63
CA GLU A 39 -20.98 -1.11 -21.99
C GLU A 39 -19.80 -0.67 -22.85
N PHE A 40 -19.90 -0.83 -24.18
CA PHE A 40 -18.87 -0.38 -25.12
C PHE A 40 -18.72 1.14 -25.11
N VAL A 41 -19.83 1.88 -25.14
CA VAL A 41 -19.82 3.34 -25.09
C VAL A 41 -19.31 3.84 -23.75
N GLN A 42 -19.68 3.19 -22.64
CA GLN A 42 -19.16 3.52 -21.32
C GLN A 42 -17.64 3.33 -21.23
N ALA A 43 -17.14 2.19 -21.71
CA ALA A 43 -15.71 1.85 -21.70
C ALA A 43 -14.90 2.85 -22.56
N ALA A 44 -15.32 3.07 -23.81
CA ALA A 44 -14.65 3.98 -24.73
C ALA A 44 -14.68 5.44 -24.22
N ALA A 45 -15.82 5.92 -23.71
CA ALA A 45 -15.92 7.28 -23.17
C ALA A 45 -15.01 7.50 -21.96
N ARG A 46 -14.92 6.51 -21.05
CA ARG A 46 -14.04 6.61 -19.87
C ARG A 46 -12.56 6.61 -20.24
N MET A 47 -12.15 5.79 -21.20
CA MET A 47 -10.77 5.80 -21.69
C MET A 47 -10.42 7.12 -22.36
N VAL A 48 -11.31 7.66 -23.21
CA VAL A 48 -11.11 8.97 -23.84
C VAL A 48 -11.00 10.08 -22.79
N MET A 49 -11.82 10.07 -21.73
CA MET A 49 -11.73 11.05 -20.63
C MET A 49 -10.42 10.95 -19.85
N LYS A 50 -9.83 9.76 -19.72
CA LYS A 50 -8.52 9.56 -19.09
C LYS A 50 -7.37 10.07 -19.96
N ILE A 51 -7.50 9.97 -21.28
CA ILE A 51 -6.51 10.46 -22.25
C ILE A 51 -6.62 11.98 -22.42
N ARG A 52 -7.85 12.52 -22.45
CA ARG A 52 -8.15 13.95 -22.57
C ARG A 52 -9.17 14.37 -21.50
N PRO A 53 -8.73 14.89 -20.35
CA PRO A 53 -9.66 15.43 -19.34
C PRO A 53 -10.40 16.68 -19.83
N ASP A 54 -9.89 17.34 -20.88
CA ASP A 54 -10.37 18.61 -21.42
C ASP A 54 -11.68 18.49 -22.22
N GLN A 55 -12.03 17.28 -22.66
CA GLN A 55 -13.21 17.00 -23.48
C GLN A 55 -14.14 16.03 -22.75
N PRO A 56 -15.16 16.53 -22.01
CA PRO A 56 -16.09 15.66 -21.31
C PRO A 56 -17.03 14.96 -22.30
N VAL A 57 -16.85 13.65 -22.45
CA VAL A 57 -17.76 12.81 -23.26
C VAL A 57 -18.76 12.11 -22.34
N PRO A 58 -20.06 12.09 -22.66
CA PRO A 58 -21.05 11.38 -21.87
C PRO A 58 -20.76 9.87 -21.81
N HIS A 59 -20.75 9.30 -20.59
CA HIS A 59 -20.36 7.92 -20.31
C HIS A 59 -21.55 6.93 -20.21
N ARG A 60 -22.76 7.36 -20.57
CA ARG A 60 -23.98 6.53 -20.60
C ARG A 60 -24.83 6.88 -21.81
N LEU A 61 -25.43 5.87 -22.44
CA LEU A 61 -26.33 6.11 -23.56
C LEU A 61 -27.69 6.66 -23.08
N PRO A 62 -28.17 7.79 -23.63
CA PRO A 62 -29.51 8.29 -23.33
C PRO A 62 -30.61 7.34 -23.81
N LYS A 63 -31.81 7.39 -23.22
CA LYS A 63 -32.96 6.58 -23.68
C LYS A 63 -33.49 6.99 -25.08
N SER A 64 -33.23 8.23 -25.52
CA SER A 64 -33.70 8.77 -26.80
C SER A 64 -32.77 8.41 -27.97
N LYS A 65 -33.31 7.89 -29.08
CA LYS A 65 -32.56 7.51 -30.28
C LYS A 65 -31.72 8.65 -30.87
N ALA A 66 -32.29 9.87 -30.94
CA ALA A 66 -31.59 11.04 -31.47
C ALA A 66 -30.44 11.51 -30.57
N ALA A 67 -30.59 11.35 -29.25
CA ALA A 67 -29.54 11.69 -28.30
C ALA A 67 -28.40 10.66 -28.31
N ARG A 68 -28.72 9.36 -28.52
CA ARG A 68 -27.72 8.31 -28.74
C ARG A 68 -26.84 8.60 -29.95
N PHE A 69 -27.46 8.98 -31.07
CA PHE A 69 -26.72 9.37 -32.29
C PHE A 69 -25.70 10.48 -32.01
N ARG A 70 -26.09 11.53 -31.29
CA ARG A 70 -25.20 12.65 -30.94
C ARG A 70 -24.03 12.21 -30.05
N VAL A 71 -24.29 11.38 -29.04
CA VAL A 71 -23.25 10.86 -28.14
C VAL A 71 -22.25 9.99 -28.90
N CYS A 72 -22.74 9.02 -29.68
CA CYS A 72 -21.87 8.13 -30.47
C CYS A 72 -21.07 8.90 -31.54
N THR A 73 -21.67 9.92 -32.17
CA THR A 73 -20.96 10.78 -33.14
C THR A 73 -19.88 11.63 -32.46
N THR A 74 -20.17 12.17 -31.28
CA THR A 74 -19.19 12.96 -30.51
C THR A 74 -18.01 12.09 -30.06
N LEU A 75 -18.29 10.86 -29.61
CA LEU A 75 -17.28 9.89 -29.22
C LEU A 75 -16.44 9.43 -30.42
N ALA A 76 -17.08 9.13 -31.55
CA ALA A 76 -16.40 8.77 -32.80
C ALA A 76 -15.43 9.87 -33.25
N ASN A 77 -15.89 11.13 -33.27
CA ASN A 77 -15.04 12.26 -33.63
C ASN A 77 -13.88 12.43 -32.64
N ALA A 78 -14.11 12.29 -31.34
CA ALA A 78 -13.04 12.40 -30.34
C ALA A 78 -11.95 11.33 -30.53
N ILE A 79 -12.33 10.11 -30.92
CA ILE A 79 -11.39 9.01 -31.19
C ILE A 79 -10.67 9.24 -32.54
N GLN A 80 -11.39 9.72 -33.56
CA GLN A 80 -10.79 10.09 -34.84
C GLN A 80 -9.76 11.23 -34.68
N ASP A 81 -10.08 12.24 -33.87
CA ASP A 81 -9.18 13.35 -33.54
C ASP A 81 -7.95 12.89 -32.74
N LEU A 82 -8.01 11.75 -32.06
CA LEU A 82 -6.86 11.14 -31.38
C LEU A 82 -5.93 10.41 -32.38
N GLY A 83 -6.31 10.32 -33.66
CA GLY A 83 -5.51 9.73 -34.73
C GLY A 83 -5.75 8.23 -34.92
N PHE A 84 -6.96 7.74 -34.65
CA PHE A 84 -7.32 6.37 -34.97
C PHE A 84 -7.33 6.17 -36.50
N GLN A 85 -6.74 5.06 -36.97
CA GLN A 85 -6.44 4.88 -38.40
C GLN A 85 -7.66 4.46 -39.22
N ASP A 86 -8.59 3.71 -38.63
CA ASP A 86 -9.79 3.26 -39.33
C ASP A 86 -10.94 4.26 -39.17
N GLU A 87 -11.83 4.36 -40.16
CA GLU A 87 -13.02 5.19 -40.03
C GLU A 87 -13.96 4.61 -38.97
N ILE A 88 -14.23 5.40 -37.92
CA ILE A 88 -15.24 5.07 -36.90
C ILE A 88 -16.46 5.95 -37.09
N GLY A 89 -17.60 5.33 -37.39
CA GLY A 89 -18.91 5.98 -37.39
C GLY A 89 -19.70 5.73 -36.11
N TYR A 90 -20.78 6.48 -35.92
CA TYR A 90 -21.73 6.27 -34.82
C TYR A 90 -22.38 4.88 -34.85
N GLU A 91 -22.47 4.27 -36.04
CA GLU A 91 -23.04 2.94 -36.27
C GLU A 91 -22.26 1.84 -35.55
N LYS A 92 -20.93 1.95 -35.52
CA LYS A 92 -20.03 1.00 -34.85
C LYS A 92 -20.22 0.96 -33.33
N PHE A 93 -20.69 2.05 -32.73
CA PHE A 93 -21.01 2.11 -31.29
C PHE A 93 -22.44 1.63 -30.98
N LEU A 94 -23.38 1.85 -31.90
CA LEU A 94 -24.78 1.48 -31.72
C LEU A 94 -25.01 -0.01 -31.97
N TYR A 95 -24.22 -0.58 -32.88
CA TYR A 95 -24.22 -1.98 -33.28
C TYR A 95 -22.77 -2.49 -33.23
N PRO A 96 -22.24 -2.79 -32.04
CA PRO A 96 -20.86 -3.23 -31.89
C PRO A 96 -20.63 -4.54 -32.64
N ASN A 97 -19.54 -4.58 -33.40
CA ASN A 97 -19.00 -5.77 -34.04
C ASN A 97 -17.73 -6.18 -33.29
N ASP A 98 -17.52 -7.46 -33.08
CA ASP A 98 -16.41 -8.02 -32.31
C ASP A 98 -15.04 -7.49 -32.74
N ASN A 99 -14.79 -7.43 -34.05
CA ASN A 99 -13.50 -7.00 -34.58
C ASN A 99 -13.29 -5.48 -34.43
N ASP A 100 -14.31 -4.67 -34.73
CA ASP A 100 -14.24 -3.22 -34.59
C ASP A 100 -14.12 -2.81 -33.11
N THR A 101 -14.88 -3.47 -32.24
CA THR A 101 -14.87 -3.24 -30.78
C THR A 101 -13.47 -3.51 -30.22
N ARG A 102 -12.87 -4.65 -30.55
CA ARG A 102 -11.51 -4.99 -30.11
C ARG A 102 -10.47 -4.01 -30.62
N SER A 103 -10.47 -3.70 -31.92
CA SER A 103 -9.50 -2.79 -32.52
C SER A 103 -9.53 -1.40 -31.86
N VAL A 104 -10.73 -0.88 -31.58
CA VAL A 104 -10.91 0.41 -30.91
C VAL A 104 -10.45 0.36 -29.45
N LEU A 105 -10.84 -0.66 -28.69
CA LEU A 105 -10.45 -0.79 -27.27
C LEU A 105 -8.94 -1.00 -27.10
N ILE A 106 -8.32 -1.88 -27.91
CA ILE A 106 -6.87 -2.11 -27.88
C ILE A 106 -6.11 -0.82 -28.20
N TRP A 107 -6.55 -0.08 -29.21
CA TRP A 107 -5.91 1.16 -29.58
C TRP A 107 -6.06 2.23 -28.49
N LEU A 108 -7.25 2.37 -27.91
CA LEU A 108 -7.47 3.30 -26.81
C LEU A 108 -6.64 2.92 -25.58
N MET A 109 -6.53 1.63 -25.27
CA MET A 109 -5.68 1.11 -24.20
C MET A 109 -4.21 1.46 -24.42
N ASN A 110 -3.69 1.30 -25.63
CA ASN A 110 -2.32 1.70 -25.98
C ASN A 110 -2.07 3.21 -25.90
N LYS A 111 -3.14 4.02 -25.87
CA LYS A 111 -3.11 5.47 -25.72
C LYS A 111 -3.38 5.95 -24.30
N LEU A 112 -3.81 5.07 -23.40
CA LEU A 112 -3.95 5.42 -21.99
C LEU A 112 -2.58 5.84 -21.44
N PRO A 113 -2.53 6.85 -20.57
CA PRO A 113 -1.34 7.06 -19.76
C PRO A 113 -1.08 5.76 -18.99
N LYS A 114 0.05 5.10 -19.27
CA LYS A 114 0.39 3.81 -18.66
C LYS A 114 0.28 3.93 -17.14
N SER A 115 -0.65 3.21 -16.52
CA SER A 115 -0.74 3.08 -15.06
C SER A 115 0.61 2.56 -14.55
N ASP A 116 1.35 3.43 -13.86
CA ASP A 116 2.16 3.19 -12.65
C ASP A 116 2.93 1.86 -12.47
N GLU A 117 3.45 1.22 -13.52
CA GLU A 117 4.60 0.30 -13.39
C GLU A 117 5.95 1.03 -13.48
N ALA A 118 5.96 2.28 -13.96
CA ALA A 118 7.15 3.14 -13.86
C ALA A 118 7.36 3.71 -12.45
N ALA A 119 6.51 3.40 -11.47
CA ALA A 119 6.66 3.83 -10.09
C ALA A 119 7.51 2.86 -9.22
N ILE A 120 7.93 1.71 -9.77
CA ILE A 120 8.72 0.72 -9.01
C ILE A 120 10.19 0.68 -9.46
N ASP A 121 10.50 1.01 -10.72
CA ASP A 121 11.87 0.98 -11.24
C ASP A 121 12.43 2.34 -11.68
N ALA A 122 11.67 3.43 -11.55
CA ALA A 122 12.24 4.77 -11.66
C ALA A 122 12.81 5.15 -10.30
N GLU A 123 14.14 5.13 -10.20
CA GLU A 123 14.87 6.02 -9.30
C GLU A 123 14.30 7.43 -9.49
N GLY A 124 13.34 7.78 -8.64
CA GLY A 124 12.71 9.08 -8.62
C GLY A 124 13.77 10.08 -8.21
N SER A 125 14.38 10.70 -9.21
CA SER A 125 14.97 12.02 -9.05
C SER A 125 13.95 12.87 -8.29
N PRO A 126 14.30 13.46 -7.13
CA PRO A 126 13.38 14.17 -6.24
C PRO A 126 12.77 15.44 -6.86
N THR A 127 12.99 15.69 -8.15
CA THR A 127 12.61 16.90 -8.87
C THR A 127 11.18 16.86 -9.39
N ASP A 128 10.66 15.70 -9.81
CA ASP A 128 9.30 15.62 -10.40
C ASP A 128 8.18 15.69 -9.35
N SER A 129 8.37 15.08 -8.18
CA SER A 129 7.42 15.23 -7.06
C SER A 129 7.49 16.63 -6.44
N ALA A 130 8.68 17.22 -6.40
CA ALA A 130 8.88 18.61 -5.95
C ALA A 130 8.23 19.61 -6.91
N ALA A 131 8.30 19.39 -8.22
CA ALA A 131 7.65 20.26 -9.20
C ALA A 131 6.12 20.20 -9.09
N ALA A 132 5.56 19.00 -8.97
CA ALA A 132 4.11 18.81 -8.80
C ALA A 132 3.59 19.39 -7.48
N THR A 133 4.31 19.17 -6.37
CA THR A 133 3.95 19.75 -5.06
C THR A 133 4.08 21.27 -5.05
N ASN A 134 5.14 21.83 -5.66
CA ASN A 134 5.29 23.29 -5.79
C ASN A 134 4.20 23.90 -6.68
N ALA A 135 3.79 23.23 -7.76
CA ALA A 135 2.68 23.68 -8.60
C ALA A 135 1.35 23.70 -7.83
N ALA A 136 1.08 22.65 -7.03
CA ALA A 136 -0.09 22.58 -6.17
C ALA A 136 -0.08 23.65 -5.07
N LEU A 137 1.07 23.87 -4.41
CA LEU A 137 1.23 24.93 -3.40
C LEU A 137 1.03 26.31 -4.01
N LYS A 138 1.56 26.55 -5.21
CA LYS A 138 1.37 27.81 -5.94
C LYS A 138 -0.10 28.04 -6.32
N ALA A 139 -0.80 26.99 -6.74
CA ALA A 139 -2.24 27.06 -7.00
C ALA A 139 -3.04 27.38 -5.72
N CYS A 140 -2.70 26.77 -4.59
CA CYS A 140 -3.32 27.05 -3.28
C CYS A 140 -3.04 28.49 -2.79
N TYR A 141 -1.82 29.01 -3.00
CA TYR A 141 -1.45 30.38 -2.68
C TYR A 141 -2.20 31.40 -3.54
N LEU A 142 -2.35 31.13 -4.83
CA LEU A 142 -3.13 31.97 -5.73
C LEU A 142 -4.63 31.89 -5.45
N ALA A 143 -5.13 30.72 -5.05
CA ALA A 143 -6.52 30.54 -4.64
C ALA A 143 -6.84 31.30 -3.35
N THR A 144 -5.94 31.29 -2.35
CA THR A 144 -6.09 32.04 -1.09
C THR A 144 -6.08 33.56 -1.29
N ASN A 145 -5.40 34.06 -2.33
CA ASN A 145 -5.44 35.46 -2.77
C ASN A 145 -6.55 35.77 -3.78
N SER A 146 -7.49 34.84 -4.00
CA SER A 146 -8.63 35.05 -4.90
C SER A 146 -9.51 36.20 -4.39
N PRO A 147 -10.00 37.09 -5.28
CA PRO A 147 -10.99 38.11 -4.95
C PRO A 147 -12.26 37.51 -4.30
N PHE A 148 -12.54 36.23 -4.57
CA PHE A 148 -13.66 35.51 -3.97
C PHE A 148 -13.44 35.18 -2.48
N LEU A 149 -12.21 34.85 -2.08
CA LEU A 149 -11.87 34.57 -0.66
C LEU A 149 -11.65 35.85 0.15
N GLN A 150 -11.27 36.96 -0.49
CA GLN A 150 -11.26 38.29 0.14
C GLN A 150 -12.66 38.73 0.61
N LYS A 151 -13.73 38.30 -0.09
CA LYS A 151 -15.13 38.57 0.31
C LYS A 151 -15.54 37.86 1.61
N PHE A 152 -14.86 36.78 1.99
CA PHE A 152 -15.16 36.02 3.21
C PHE A 152 -14.47 36.54 4.46
N GLY A 153 -13.86 37.73 4.41
CA GLY A 153 -13.54 38.52 5.62
C GLY A 153 -12.76 37.77 6.69
N LYS A 154 -11.93 36.79 6.32
CA LYS A 154 -11.10 36.10 7.30
C LYS A 154 -9.94 37.04 7.61
N LYS A 155 -9.95 37.62 8.82
CA LYS A 155 -8.77 38.27 9.40
C LYS A 155 -7.61 37.29 9.23
N THR A 156 -6.70 37.56 8.29
CA THR A 156 -5.47 36.81 8.14
C THR A 156 -4.70 37.04 9.42
N GLN A 157 -4.68 36.03 10.31
CA GLN A 157 -3.85 36.08 11.49
C GLN A 157 -2.39 35.92 11.03
N ALA A 158 -1.48 36.64 11.67
CA ALA A 158 -0.06 36.42 11.46
C ALA A 158 0.25 34.95 11.73
N PHE A 159 1.08 34.34 10.88
CA PHE A 159 1.57 32.99 11.12
C PHE A 159 2.51 33.05 12.33
N GLU A 160 2.01 32.64 13.48
CA GLU A 160 2.75 32.61 14.74
C GLU A 160 2.92 31.16 15.19
N THR A 161 4.11 30.88 15.70
CA THR A 161 4.51 29.55 16.18
C THR A 161 5.11 29.66 17.58
N ILE A 162 5.12 28.54 18.28
CA ILE A 162 5.77 28.37 19.58
C ILE A 162 6.67 27.13 19.46
N GLY A 163 7.87 27.19 20.03
CA GLY A 163 8.76 26.03 20.10
C GLY A 163 8.10 24.89 20.87
N LEU A 164 7.74 23.81 20.17
CA LEU A 164 7.24 22.59 20.78
C LEU A 164 8.41 21.70 21.19
N MET A 165 8.32 21.13 22.38
CA MET A 165 9.29 20.19 22.91
C MET A 165 8.71 18.78 22.84
N ALA A 166 9.35 17.91 22.09
CA ALA A 166 9.04 16.49 22.04
C ALA A 166 10.33 15.69 22.25
N PRO A 167 10.26 14.51 22.90
CA PRO A 167 11.41 13.62 23.00
C PRO A 167 11.94 13.31 21.61
N GLN A 168 13.18 13.69 21.31
CA GLN A 168 13.80 13.47 19.99
C GLN A 168 14.74 12.26 19.98
N THR A 169 15.18 11.81 21.15
CA THR A 169 16.12 10.70 21.33
C THR A 169 15.37 9.41 21.67
N GLU A 170 15.67 8.32 20.96
CA GLU A 170 15.12 7.00 21.25
C GLU A 170 15.65 6.43 22.58
N THR A 171 16.84 6.87 23.02
CA THR A 171 17.47 6.51 24.29
C THR A 171 17.73 7.76 25.13
N PRO A 172 16.72 8.28 25.85
CA PRO A 172 16.91 9.38 26.77
C PRO A 172 17.82 8.97 27.94
N SER A 173 18.59 9.91 28.46
CA SER A 173 19.30 9.70 29.72
C SER A 173 18.32 9.62 30.90
N PRO A 174 18.69 9.01 32.04
CA PRO A 174 17.78 8.89 33.19
C PRO A 174 17.23 10.23 33.70
N GLN A 175 17.99 11.32 33.53
CA GLN A 175 17.56 12.68 33.89
C GLN A 175 16.55 13.26 32.90
N GLU A 176 16.69 12.93 31.61
CA GLU A 176 15.74 13.34 30.57
C GLU A 176 14.44 12.55 30.66
N GLU A 177 14.49 11.26 31.00
CA GLU A 177 13.29 10.45 31.28
C GLU A 177 12.47 11.06 32.42
N GLU A 178 13.12 11.38 33.53
CA GLU A 178 12.43 12.02 34.66
C GLU A 178 11.83 13.38 34.27
N TYR A 179 12.53 14.15 33.43
CA TYR A 179 12.00 15.40 32.91
C TYR A 179 10.77 15.19 32.02
N TYR A 180 10.82 14.24 31.09
CA TYR A 180 9.72 13.94 30.17
C TYR A 180 8.48 13.40 30.88
N GLU A 181 8.65 12.59 31.92
CA GLU A 181 7.53 12.03 32.66
C GLU A 181 6.88 13.03 33.62
N LYS A 182 7.68 13.83 34.33
CA LYS A 182 7.17 14.68 35.43
C LYS A 182 6.91 16.12 35.05
N PHE A 183 7.67 16.67 34.10
CA PHE A 183 7.68 18.12 33.85
C PHE A 183 7.28 18.50 32.42
N LEU A 184 7.44 17.62 31.44
CA LEU A 184 7.05 17.91 30.07
C LEU A 184 5.54 17.74 29.86
N LEU A 185 4.87 18.83 29.49
CA LEU A 185 3.47 18.78 29.09
C LEU A 185 3.31 18.04 27.75
N PRO A 186 2.20 17.30 27.54
CA PRO A 186 1.86 16.75 26.24
C PRO A 186 1.85 17.83 25.16
N VAL A 187 2.31 17.50 23.96
CA VAL A 187 2.48 18.46 22.84
C VAL A 187 1.21 19.26 22.55
N SER A 188 0.03 18.65 22.70
CA SER A 188 -1.27 19.30 22.52
C SER A 188 -1.58 20.39 23.54
N LEU A 189 -0.94 20.38 24.71
CA LEU A 189 -1.15 21.29 25.83
C LEU A 189 -0.01 22.31 26.02
N GLN A 190 1.08 22.21 25.25
CA GLN A 190 2.19 23.15 25.32
C GLN A 190 1.81 24.56 24.81
N PRO A 191 1.03 24.72 23.72
CA PRO A 191 0.58 26.04 23.28
C PRO A 191 -0.47 26.66 24.22
N ARG A 192 -0.41 27.97 24.43
CA ARG A 192 -1.42 28.74 25.17
C ARG A 192 -2.80 28.74 24.49
N SER A 193 -2.83 28.53 23.18
CA SER A 193 -4.04 28.46 22.36
C SER A 193 -3.93 27.34 21.35
N HIS A 194 -5.02 26.61 21.14
CA HIS A 194 -5.09 25.53 20.16
C HIS A 194 -4.90 26.01 18.72
N THR A 195 -5.14 27.30 18.44
CA THR A 195 -4.88 27.91 17.12
C THR A 195 -3.40 27.91 16.75
N LEU A 196 -2.51 27.89 17.75
CA LEU A 196 -1.05 27.89 17.55
C LEU A 196 -0.47 26.47 17.46
N LEU A 197 -1.26 25.43 17.75
CA LEU A 197 -0.76 24.05 17.74
C LEU A 197 -0.34 23.61 16.33
N ALA A 198 -1.23 23.76 15.35
CA ALA A 198 -0.95 23.40 13.97
C ALA A 198 0.27 24.13 13.36
N PRO A 199 0.39 25.47 13.42
CA PRO A 199 1.56 26.15 12.87
C PRO A 199 2.85 25.76 13.60
N SER A 200 2.81 25.56 14.92
CA SER A 200 3.97 25.13 15.70
C SER A 200 4.41 23.69 15.39
N LEU A 201 3.46 22.78 15.14
CA LEU A 201 3.76 21.42 14.68
C LEU A 201 4.39 21.42 13.29
N LEU A 202 3.90 22.28 12.39
CA LEU A 202 4.48 22.42 11.07
C LEU A 202 5.92 22.95 11.15
N GLU A 203 6.21 23.92 12.03
CA GLU A 203 7.57 24.37 12.28
C GLU A 203 8.46 23.27 12.87
N LEU A 204 7.98 22.51 13.86
CA LEU A 204 8.73 21.40 14.43
C LEU A 204 9.07 20.35 13.36
N ASN A 205 8.12 19.98 12.51
CA ASN A 205 8.34 19.03 11.44
C ASN A 205 9.30 19.59 10.38
N ALA A 206 9.12 20.85 9.97
CA ALA A 206 9.98 21.51 9.00
C ALA A 206 11.43 21.58 9.51
N THR A 207 11.63 21.98 10.77
CA THR A 207 12.97 22.04 11.38
C THR A 207 13.62 20.66 11.49
N GLN A 208 12.87 19.61 11.80
CA GLN A 208 13.39 18.23 11.79
C GLN A 208 13.83 17.79 10.40
N VAL A 209 13.03 18.09 9.36
CA VAL A 209 13.36 17.76 7.97
C VAL A 209 14.59 18.55 7.50
N CYS A 210 14.66 19.86 7.77
CA CYS A 210 15.83 20.68 7.44
C CYS A 210 17.09 20.14 8.12
N ARG A 211 17.04 19.83 9.43
CA ARG A 211 18.17 19.22 10.15
C ARG A 211 18.58 17.87 9.56
N ALA A 212 17.63 17.05 9.12
CA ALA A 212 17.94 15.78 8.46
C ALA A 212 18.64 16.00 7.12
N GLN A 213 18.13 16.93 6.31
CA GLN A 213 18.74 17.31 5.02
C GLN A 213 20.13 17.91 5.20
N GLU A 214 20.33 18.80 6.17
CA GLU A 214 21.65 19.35 6.50
C GLU A 214 22.61 18.25 6.96
N ARG A 215 22.15 17.31 7.78
CA ARG A 215 22.97 16.16 8.20
C ARG A 215 23.38 15.28 7.02
N GLN A 216 22.48 15.06 6.06
CA GLN A 216 22.72 14.32 4.83
C GLN A 216 23.69 15.07 3.91
N ALA A 217 23.46 16.36 3.66
CA ALA A 217 24.34 17.19 2.86
C ALA A 217 25.77 17.27 3.43
N ALA A 218 25.91 17.39 4.76
CA ALA A 218 27.21 17.35 5.44
C ALA A 218 27.87 15.96 5.38
N PHE A 219 27.08 14.88 5.29
CA PHE A 219 27.60 13.53 5.04
C PHE A 219 28.11 13.40 3.60
N ASP A 220 27.32 13.84 2.63
CA ASP A 220 27.65 13.79 1.20
C ASP A 220 28.87 14.68 0.87
N ALA A 221 29.00 15.84 1.53
CA ALA A 221 30.15 16.73 1.41
C ALA A 221 31.44 16.16 2.04
N GLY A 222 31.35 15.04 2.76
CA GLY A 222 32.50 14.35 3.34
C GLY A 222 33.15 15.07 4.53
N GLU A 223 32.52 16.13 5.06
CA GLU A 223 33.07 17.00 6.12
C GLU A 223 33.22 16.32 7.50
N LYS A 224 32.65 15.12 7.68
CA LYS A 224 32.58 14.44 8.98
C LYS A 224 33.68 13.42 9.23
N SER A 225 34.06 13.28 10.50
CA SER A 225 35.00 12.27 11.00
C SER A 225 34.45 10.84 10.79
N SER A 226 35.34 9.85 10.67
CA SER A 226 34.94 8.44 10.48
C SER A 226 34.01 7.90 11.58
N ALA A 227 34.13 8.41 12.81
CA ALA A 227 33.24 8.03 13.92
C ALA A 227 31.82 8.59 13.75
N GLU A 228 31.70 9.85 13.33
CA GLU A 228 30.41 10.51 13.09
C GLU A 228 29.67 9.90 11.90
N LYS A 229 30.40 9.37 10.90
CA LYS A 229 29.84 8.60 9.79
C LYS A 229 29.24 7.27 10.25
N LEU A 230 29.92 6.56 11.15
CA LEU A 230 29.40 5.30 11.71
C LEU A 230 28.18 5.53 12.59
N ASP A 231 28.17 6.57 13.41
CA ASP A 231 27.01 6.93 14.25
C ASP A 231 25.82 7.37 13.38
N PHE A 232 26.05 8.07 12.27
CA PHE A 232 25.03 8.44 11.31
C PHE A 232 24.39 7.21 10.63
N ILE A 233 25.23 6.29 10.12
CA ILE A 233 24.77 5.05 9.50
C ILE A 233 24.01 4.19 10.51
N ARG A 234 24.51 4.07 11.74
CA ARG A 234 23.83 3.39 12.84
C ARG A 234 22.45 3.99 13.09
N GLY A 235 22.34 5.31 13.13
CA GLY A 235 21.06 6.01 13.31
C GLY A 235 20.03 5.70 12.20
N ILE A 236 20.46 5.71 10.93
CA ILE A 236 19.59 5.33 9.80
C ILE A 236 19.11 3.88 9.95
N ILE A 237 20.04 2.98 10.26
CA ILE A 237 19.76 1.56 10.42
C ILE A 237 18.76 1.35 11.57
N THR A 238 19.00 1.96 12.74
CA THR A 238 18.11 1.87 13.89
C THR A 238 16.71 2.41 13.57
N GLN A 239 16.62 3.54 12.86
CA GLN A 239 15.34 4.11 12.45
C GLN A 239 14.58 3.20 11.47
N ALA A 240 15.27 2.62 10.48
CA ALA A 240 14.66 1.69 9.53
C ALA A 240 14.12 0.45 10.25
N PHE A 241 14.92 -0.14 11.14
CA PHE A 241 14.50 -1.30 11.93
C PHE A 241 13.39 -0.98 12.93
N SER A 242 13.37 0.20 13.56
CA SER A 242 12.30 0.59 14.49
C SER A 242 10.98 0.84 13.75
N THR A 243 11.01 1.41 12.55
CA THR A 243 9.82 1.54 11.69
C THR A 243 9.27 0.19 11.24
N GLU A 244 10.14 -0.73 10.80
CA GLU A 244 9.73 -2.06 10.36
C GLU A 244 9.15 -2.87 11.52
N LYS A 245 9.80 -2.83 12.69
CA LYS A 245 9.27 -3.45 13.92
C LYS A 245 7.88 -2.94 14.27
N ARG A 246 7.64 -1.63 14.17
CA ARG A 246 6.32 -1.01 14.44
C ARG A 246 5.26 -1.45 13.44
N ILE A 247 5.61 -1.61 12.16
CA ILE A 247 4.73 -2.13 11.11
C ILE A 247 4.37 -3.60 11.38
N ILE A 248 5.37 -4.41 11.73
CA ILE A 248 5.18 -5.84 12.08
C ILE A 248 4.30 -5.97 13.33
N GLU A 249 4.53 -5.18 14.38
CA GLU A 249 3.71 -5.19 15.60
C GLU A 249 2.27 -4.74 15.33
N GLN A 250 2.05 -3.74 14.47
CA GLN A 250 0.70 -3.33 14.06
C GLN A 250 0.00 -4.40 13.22
N ARG A 251 0.72 -5.09 12.33
CA ARG A 251 0.20 -6.22 11.57
C ARG A 251 -0.13 -7.41 12.48
N GLY A 252 0.74 -7.70 13.46
CA GLY A 252 0.54 -8.73 14.46
C GLY A 252 -0.69 -8.47 15.35
N LYS A 253 -0.87 -7.22 15.82
CA LYS A 253 -2.07 -6.82 16.58
C LYS A 253 -3.35 -6.94 15.75
N LYS A 254 -3.32 -6.50 14.48
CA LYS A 254 -4.47 -6.68 13.56
C LYS A 254 -4.82 -8.16 13.33
N LEU A 255 -3.82 -9.01 13.17
CA LEU A 255 -4.02 -10.46 13.03
C LEU A 255 -4.60 -11.07 14.31
N GLN A 256 -4.12 -10.63 15.48
CA GLN A 256 -4.59 -11.09 16.78
C GLN A 256 -6.03 -10.64 17.07
N ASP A 257 -6.40 -9.41 16.69
CA ASP A 257 -7.78 -8.91 16.76
C ASP A 257 -8.69 -9.70 15.83
N LEU A 258 -8.26 -9.98 14.59
CA LEU A 258 -9.02 -10.76 13.61
C LEU A 258 -9.21 -12.22 14.08
N MET A 259 -8.19 -12.82 14.68
CA MET A 259 -8.28 -14.16 15.29
C MET A 259 -9.19 -14.18 16.52
N SER A 260 -9.19 -13.11 17.33
CA SER A 260 -10.11 -12.98 18.47
C SER A 260 -11.56 -12.81 18.01
N GLU A 261 -11.78 -12.05 16.94
CA GLU A 261 -13.10 -11.87 16.33
C GLU A 261 -13.62 -13.18 15.72
N MET A 262 -12.77 -13.91 14.99
CA MET A 262 -13.09 -15.23 14.45
C MET A 262 -13.32 -16.28 15.55
N ALA A 263 -12.56 -16.23 16.65
CA ALA A 263 -12.77 -17.11 17.80
C ALA A 263 -14.09 -16.81 18.54
N LYS A 264 -14.54 -15.55 18.57
CA LYS A 264 -15.85 -15.18 19.12
C LYS A 264 -17.00 -15.65 18.21
N THR A 265 -16.82 -15.60 16.90
CA THR A 265 -17.85 -16.09 15.95
C THR A 265 -17.95 -17.62 15.94
N TYR A 266 -16.82 -18.34 16.07
CA TYR A 266 -16.82 -19.82 16.09
C TYR A 266 -17.04 -20.41 17.49
N GLY A 267 -16.61 -19.72 18.55
CA GLY A 267 -16.87 -20.12 19.94
C GLY A 267 -18.35 -20.09 20.31
N SER A 268 -19.17 -19.37 19.54
CA SER A 268 -20.64 -19.34 19.69
C SER A 268 -21.35 -20.58 19.12
N LEU A 269 -20.65 -21.51 18.46
CA LEU A 269 -21.23 -22.79 17.99
C LEU A 269 -21.03 -23.96 18.96
N GLY A 270 -20.25 -23.77 20.04
CA GLY A 270 -19.70 -24.87 20.85
C GLY A 270 -20.43 -25.20 22.16
N GLU A 271 -21.20 -24.28 22.75
CA GLU A 271 -21.88 -24.55 24.03
C GLU A 271 -23.25 -23.86 24.05
N GLY A 272 -24.28 -24.65 24.39
CA GLY A 272 -25.65 -24.19 24.47
C GLY A 272 -25.79 -22.99 25.41
N GLY A 273 -26.01 -21.82 24.83
CA GLY A 273 -26.27 -20.58 25.55
C GLY A 273 -26.96 -19.62 24.62
N VAL A 274 -28.26 -19.41 24.85
CA VAL A 274 -29.08 -18.40 24.19
C VAL A 274 -28.47 -17.03 24.47
N GLY A 275 -27.78 -16.46 23.49
CA GLY A 275 -27.26 -15.10 23.50
C GLY A 275 -27.51 -14.48 22.14
N GLU A 276 -28.38 -13.47 22.10
CA GLU A 276 -28.82 -12.76 20.90
C GLU A 276 -27.64 -12.28 20.04
N SER A 277 -27.53 -12.84 18.84
CA SER A 277 -26.63 -12.36 17.79
C SER A 277 -27.17 -11.03 17.23
N GLN A 278 -26.30 -10.03 17.13
CA GLN A 278 -26.60 -8.66 16.65
C GLN A 278 -26.98 -8.57 15.16
N PHE A 279 -27.52 -9.64 14.57
CA PHE A 279 -28.05 -9.65 13.21
C PHE A 279 -29.57 -9.44 13.14
N THR A 280 -30.27 -9.35 14.27
CA THR A 280 -31.73 -9.12 14.34
C THR A 280 -32.11 -7.70 14.77
N ARG A 281 -31.48 -6.68 14.17
CA ARG A 281 -31.99 -5.29 14.27
C ARG A 281 -32.32 -4.71 12.90
N LYS A 282 -33.46 -5.14 12.36
CA LYS A 282 -34.35 -4.34 11.48
C LYS A 282 -35.78 -4.80 11.84
N VAL A 283 -36.39 -4.13 12.83
CA VAL A 283 -37.32 -3.01 12.66
C VAL A 283 -38.59 -3.45 11.92
N ALA A 284 -39.64 -3.53 12.74
CA ALA A 284 -41.05 -3.68 12.43
C ALA A 284 -41.52 -3.08 11.10
N PHE A 285 -42.26 -3.89 10.35
CA PHE A 285 -43.36 -3.43 9.52
C PHE A 285 -44.51 -4.42 9.75
N GLU A 286 -45.56 -3.94 10.41
CA GLU A 286 -46.83 -4.65 10.62
C GLU A 286 -47.56 -4.73 9.27
N GLU A 287 -48.01 -5.91 8.87
CA GLU A 287 -49.26 -6.06 8.14
C GLU A 287 -49.90 -7.40 8.52
N GLU A 288 -51.06 -7.30 9.16
CA GLU A 288 -51.98 -8.39 9.45
C GLU A 288 -52.44 -9.04 8.14
N THR A 289 -52.23 -10.35 7.99
CA THR A 289 -53.28 -11.19 7.38
C THR A 289 -53.38 -12.51 8.11
N THR A 290 -54.59 -12.69 8.62
CA THR A 290 -55.20 -13.83 9.25
C THR A 290 -55.11 -15.14 8.45
N ASP A 291 -55.17 -16.23 9.22
CA ASP A 291 -55.88 -17.48 8.94
C ASP A 291 -55.13 -18.74 8.46
N SER A 292 -55.18 -19.70 9.38
CA SER A 292 -55.54 -21.11 9.17
C SER A 292 -54.42 -22.08 8.78
N ALA A 293 -53.81 -22.64 9.83
CA ALA A 293 -53.24 -23.97 9.80
C ALA A 293 -54.34 -25.02 9.61
N GLN A 294 -54.19 -25.88 8.60
CA GLN A 294 -54.76 -27.23 8.56
C GLN A 294 -53.68 -28.23 8.21
N VAL A 295 -53.43 -29.15 9.13
CA VAL A 295 -52.63 -30.36 8.92
C VAL A 295 -53.54 -31.42 8.33
N VAL A 296 -53.18 -31.98 7.18
CA VAL A 296 -53.71 -33.26 6.71
C VAL A 296 -52.58 -34.16 6.20
N GLU A 297 -52.48 -35.27 6.91
CA GLU A 297 -51.82 -36.56 6.72
C GLU A 297 -51.57 -37.04 5.27
N SER A 298 -50.34 -36.86 4.78
CA SER A 298 -49.58 -37.86 4.00
C SER A 298 -48.24 -37.27 3.61
N GLY A 299 -47.17 -37.99 3.92
CA GLY A 299 -45.81 -37.58 3.61
C GLY A 299 -45.56 -37.46 2.11
N THR A 300 -45.46 -36.23 1.62
CA THR A 300 -44.61 -35.77 0.51
C THR A 300 -44.63 -34.24 0.55
N VAL A 301 -43.56 -33.62 1.03
CA VAL A 301 -43.43 -32.15 1.00
C VAL A 301 -43.02 -31.75 -0.42
N LYS A 302 -43.99 -31.35 -1.24
CA LYS A 302 -43.74 -30.54 -2.45
C LYS A 302 -43.78 -29.07 -2.05
N GLN A 303 -42.63 -28.40 -2.07
CA GLN A 303 -42.60 -26.93 -2.02
C GLN A 303 -43.09 -26.37 -3.35
N VAL A 304 -44.13 -25.54 -3.29
CA VAL A 304 -44.66 -24.78 -4.42
C VAL A 304 -44.43 -23.30 -4.13
N SER A 305 -43.80 -22.58 -5.06
CA SER A 305 -43.76 -21.11 -5.04
C SER A 305 -44.97 -20.53 -5.81
N SER A 306 -45.27 -19.25 -5.60
CA SER A 306 -46.52 -18.58 -5.99
C SER A 306 -46.77 -18.40 -7.50
N GLU A 307 -45.96 -18.99 -8.38
CA GLU A 307 -46.18 -19.03 -9.82
C GLU A 307 -46.00 -20.48 -10.29
N GLY A 308 -47.10 -21.14 -10.63
CA GLY A 308 -47.17 -22.60 -10.88
C GLY A 308 -46.31 -23.08 -12.04
N VAL A 309 -45.02 -23.30 -11.79
CA VAL A 309 -44.07 -23.98 -12.67
C VAL A 309 -43.55 -25.23 -11.98
N GLU A 310 -43.72 -26.38 -12.63
CA GLU A 310 -43.17 -27.66 -12.20
C GLU A 310 -41.64 -27.62 -12.24
N ILE A 311 -41.01 -27.81 -11.07
CA ILE A 311 -39.58 -28.12 -10.99
C ILE A 311 -39.42 -29.55 -11.48
N LYS A 312 -38.83 -29.72 -12.67
CA LYS A 312 -38.31 -31.03 -13.09
C LYS A 312 -37.26 -31.43 -12.07
N GLU A 313 -37.36 -32.65 -11.54
CA GLU A 313 -36.26 -33.32 -10.87
C GLU A 313 -35.05 -33.25 -11.81
N GLU A 314 -34.14 -32.30 -11.60
CA GLU A 314 -32.80 -32.42 -12.16
C GLU A 314 -32.23 -33.69 -11.54
N ASP A 315 -31.88 -34.66 -12.39
CA ASP A 315 -31.44 -36.00 -12.00
C ASP A 315 -30.57 -35.93 -10.74
N GLU A 316 -30.99 -36.59 -9.65
CA GLU A 316 -30.24 -36.58 -8.38
C GLU A 316 -28.76 -36.97 -8.59
N ASP A 317 -28.52 -37.81 -9.60
CA ASP A 317 -27.20 -38.24 -10.04
C ASP A 317 -26.35 -37.08 -10.59
N ALA A 318 -26.93 -36.11 -11.30
CA ALA A 318 -26.22 -34.93 -11.82
C ALA A 318 -25.84 -33.95 -10.70
N ILE A 319 -26.63 -33.87 -9.63
CA ILE A 319 -26.31 -33.07 -8.44
C ILE A 319 -25.15 -33.73 -7.67
N ARG A 320 -25.20 -35.05 -7.50
CA ARG A 320 -24.11 -35.83 -6.85
C ARG A 320 -22.81 -35.72 -7.62
N GLU A 321 -22.85 -35.81 -8.96
CA GLU A 321 -21.66 -35.67 -9.81
C GLU A 321 -21.02 -34.27 -9.68
N LYS A 322 -21.84 -33.21 -9.61
CA LYS A 322 -21.34 -31.84 -9.36
C LYS A 322 -20.69 -31.70 -7.98
N GLN A 323 -21.29 -32.31 -6.95
CA GLN A 323 -20.74 -32.29 -5.59
C GLN A 323 -19.42 -33.07 -5.51
N GLU A 324 -19.33 -34.23 -6.14
CA GLU A 324 -18.11 -35.04 -6.20
C GLU A 324 -16.98 -34.32 -6.95
N LYS A 325 -17.29 -33.66 -8.07
CA LYS A 325 -16.33 -32.80 -8.79
C LYS A 325 -15.83 -31.67 -7.91
N ARG A 326 -16.73 -30.99 -7.18
CA ARG A 326 -16.35 -29.89 -6.30
C ARG A 326 -15.48 -30.35 -5.13
N LEU A 327 -15.77 -31.52 -4.56
CA LEU A 327 -14.93 -32.12 -3.52
C LEU A 327 -13.56 -32.53 -4.06
N ALA A 328 -13.48 -33.06 -5.29
CA ALA A 328 -12.22 -33.39 -5.93
C ALA A 328 -11.37 -32.14 -6.20
N GLU A 329 -11.95 -31.06 -6.71
CA GLU A 329 -11.28 -29.77 -6.91
C GLU A 329 -10.71 -29.22 -5.60
N LEU A 330 -11.52 -29.20 -4.52
CA LEU A 330 -11.08 -28.72 -3.21
C LEU A 330 -9.98 -29.61 -2.61
N GLN A 331 -10.04 -30.92 -2.82
CA GLN A 331 -8.98 -31.84 -2.39
C GLN A 331 -7.66 -31.58 -3.14
N GLU A 332 -7.73 -31.28 -4.43
CA GLU A 332 -6.55 -30.90 -5.23
C GLU A 332 -5.96 -29.57 -4.78
N GLU A 333 -6.80 -28.57 -4.48
CA GLU A 333 -6.36 -27.27 -3.95
C GLU A 333 -5.67 -27.42 -2.59
N ILE A 334 -6.24 -28.21 -1.67
CA ILE A 334 -5.61 -28.53 -0.37
C ILE A 334 -4.26 -29.21 -0.55
N LYS A 335 -4.14 -30.13 -1.53
CA LYS A 335 -2.87 -30.80 -1.83
C LYS A 335 -1.83 -29.79 -2.34
N GLY A 336 -2.23 -28.90 -3.26
CA GLY A 336 -1.35 -27.83 -3.77
C GLY A 336 -0.87 -26.89 -2.66
N LEU A 337 -1.78 -26.47 -1.77
CA LEU A 337 -1.44 -25.64 -0.61
C LEU A 337 -0.48 -26.34 0.36
N ARG A 338 -0.65 -27.65 0.60
CA ARG A 338 0.29 -28.44 1.42
C ARG A 338 1.68 -28.48 0.79
N GLU A 339 1.78 -28.72 -0.51
CA GLU A 339 3.07 -28.71 -1.22
C GLU A 339 3.75 -27.33 -1.19
N GLN A 340 2.97 -26.25 -1.27
CA GLN A 340 3.49 -24.89 -1.09
C GLN A 340 3.99 -24.65 0.34
N MET A 341 3.25 -25.12 1.35
CA MET A 341 3.66 -25.00 2.74
C MET A 341 4.97 -25.77 3.01
N ASP A 342 5.12 -26.96 2.44
CA ASP A 342 6.36 -27.74 2.52
C ASP A 342 7.53 -27.04 1.83
N LYS A 343 7.31 -26.40 0.68
CA LYS A 343 8.34 -25.59 0.01
C LYS A 343 8.77 -24.40 0.86
N ILE A 344 7.83 -23.71 1.51
CA ILE A 344 8.13 -22.59 2.41
C ILE A 344 8.92 -23.08 3.62
N ASN A 345 8.51 -24.18 4.24
CA ASN A 345 9.20 -24.74 5.40
C ASN A 345 10.67 -25.10 5.08
N ARG A 346 10.94 -25.71 3.92
CA ARG A 346 12.32 -26.01 3.48
C ARG A 346 13.16 -24.74 3.29
N LYS A 347 12.58 -23.71 2.66
CA LYS A 347 13.26 -22.41 2.52
C LYS A 347 13.52 -21.76 3.87
N MET A 348 12.59 -21.90 4.82
CA MET A 348 12.75 -21.37 6.17
C MET A 348 13.88 -22.10 6.92
N GLU A 349 14.02 -23.41 6.76
CA GLU A 349 15.14 -24.18 7.30
C GLU A 349 16.48 -23.75 6.70
N GLU A 350 16.54 -23.51 5.39
CA GLU A 350 17.73 -23.01 4.68
C GLU A 350 18.12 -21.59 5.14
N ILE A 351 17.15 -20.69 5.31
CA ILE A 351 17.39 -19.35 5.85
C ILE A 351 17.87 -19.43 7.32
N THR A 352 17.32 -20.35 8.10
CA THR A 352 17.71 -20.52 9.51
C THR A 352 19.15 -21.04 9.63
N SER A 353 19.56 -21.98 8.78
CA SER A 353 20.93 -22.51 8.80
C SER A 353 21.95 -21.46 8.34
N THR A 354 21.65 -20.72 7.28
CA THR A 354 22.50 -19.62 6.79
C THR A 354 22.62 -18.48 7.80
N THR A 355 21.52 -18.13 8.50
CA THR A 355 21.54 -17.12 9.57
C THR A 355 22.49 -17.55 10.70
N ARG A 356 22.40 -18.80 11.16
CA ARG A 356 23.32 -19.32 12.20
C ARG A 356 24.79 -19.30 11.76
N GLN A 357 25.06 -19.57 10.48
CA GLN A 357 26.41 -19.50 9.94
C GLN A 357 26.93 -18.06 9.96
N ILE A 358 26.13 -17.11 9.47
CA ILE A 358 26.50 -15.68 9.47
C ILE A 358 26.71 -15.16 10.89
N GLU A 359 25.87 -15.55 11.85
CA GLU A 359 26.06 -15.21 13.27
C GLU A 359 27.40 -15.72 13.81
N GLY A 360 27.79 -16.95 13.44
CA GLY A 360 29.10 -17.52 13.79
C GLY A 360 30.27 -16.73 13.18
N ASP A 361 30.17 -16.38 11.90
CA ASP A 361 31.20 -15.61 11.19
C ASP A 361 31.34 -14.19 11.76
N VAL A 362 30.22 -13.54 12.11
CA VAL A 362 30.21 -12.24 12.78
C VAL A 362 30.91 -12.34 14.14
N HIS A 363 30.61 -13.36 14.94
CA HIS A 363 31.25 -13.54 16.24
C HIS A 363 32.77 -13.76 16.12
N SER A 364 33.20 -14.56 15.15
CA SER A 364 34.62 -14.79 14.85
C SER A 364 35.33 -13.49 14.44
N ASN A 365 34.73 -12.72 13.54
CA ASN A 365 35.28 -11.45 13.08
C ASN A 365 35.35 -10.41 14.20
N GLU A 366 34.34 -10.35 15.07
CA GLU A 366 34.36 -9.46 16.25
C GLU A 366 35.51 -9.79 17.20
N GLN A 367 35.82 -11.08 17.36
CA GLN A 367 36.94 -11.52 18.19
C GLN A 367 38.28 -11.17 17.55
N GLU A 368 38.44 -11.37 16.24
CA GLU A 368 39.64 -10.96 15.49
C GLU A 368 39.88 -9.44 15.58
N VAL A 369 38.81 -8.64 15.46
CA VAL A 369 38.91 -7.18 15.61
C VAL A 369 39.37 -6.79 17.02
N LYS A 370 38.87 -7.46 18.06
CA LYS A 370 39.31 -7.22 19.46
C LYS A 370 40.80 -7.53 19.63
N ASP A 371 41.24 -8.69 19.15
CA ASP A 371 42.65 -9.10 19.23
C ASP A 371 43.56 -8.12 18.44
N LEU A 372 43.10 -7.68 17.28
CA LEU A 372 43.83 -6.71 16.46
C LEU A 372 43.90 -5.32 17.14
N MET A 373 42.83 -4.89 17.81
CA MET A 373 42.84 -3.66 18.61
C MET A 373 43.79 -3.74 19.81
N GLU A 374 43.84 -4.87 20.49
CA GLU A 374 44.79 -5.10 21.59
C GLU A 374 46.24 -5.04 21.11
N THR A 375 46.55 -5.75 20.03
CA THR A 375 47.90 -5.74 19.45
C THR A 375 48.30 -4.35 18.93
N TYR A 376 47.37 -3.60 18.32
CA TYR A 376 47.59 -2.21 17.92
C TYR A 376 47.85 -1.30 19.13
N SER A 377 47.08 -1.45 20.20
CA SER A 377 47.25 -0.70 21.45
C SER A 377 48.61 -0.96 22.08
N LEU A 378 49.04 -2.22 22.14
CA LEU A 378 50.38 -2.61 22.60
C LEU A 378 51.47 -1.98 21.73
N LYS A 379 51.39 -2.11 20.40
CA LYS A 379 52.34 -1.48 19.47
C LYS A 379 52.40 0.03 19.64
N LYS A 380 51.26 0.70 19.83
CA LYS A 380 51.17 2.14 20.07
C LYS A 380 51.83 2.55 21.38
N ARG A 381 51.64 1.78 22.46
CA ARG A 381 52.33 2.00 23.74
C ARG A 381 53.84 1.80 23.61
N SER A 382 54.28 0.74 22.94
CA SER A 382 55.70 0.49 22.67
C SER A 382 56.34 1.61 21.84
N LEU A 383 55.66 2.07 20.79
CA LEU A 383 56.14 3.18 19.95
C LEU A 383 56.28 4.49 20.75
N LYS A 384 55.39 4.76 21.71
CA LYS A 384 55.50 5.92 22.61
C LYS A 384 56.68 5.83 23.59
N LEU A 385 57.22 4.64 23.84
CA LEU A 385 58.38 4.43 24.72
C LEU A 385 59.72 4.57 23.97
N LEU A 386 59.70 4.52 22.64
CA LEU A 386 60.88 4.66 21.78
C LEU A 386 61.50 6.08 21.65
N PRO A 387 60.79 7.23 21.82
CA PRO A 387 61.36 8.56 21.53
C PRO A 387 62.58 8.93 22.37
N ASP A 388 62.79 8.29 23.52
CA ASP A 388 63.94 8.51 24.41
C ASP A 388 64.69 7.21 24.75
N GLY A 389 64.55 6.14 23.95
CA GLY A 389 65.18 4.85 24.23
C GLY A 389 66.69 4.93 24.45
N ARG A 390 67.40 5.74 23.65
CA ARG A 390 68.85 5.98 23.83
C ARG A 390 69.17 6.78 25.10
N LYS A 391 68.39 7.82 25.41
CA LYS A 391 68.58 8.64 26.62
C LYS A 391 68.23 7.88 27.91
N ASN A 392 67.22 7.03 27.89
CA ASN A 392 66.87 6.18 29.03
C ASN A 392 67.92 5.09 29.26
N VAL A 393 68.49 4.52 28.19
CA VAL A 393 69.61 3.58 28.29
C VAL A 393 70.88 4.29 28.81
N GLU A 394 71.17 5.50 28.34
CA GLU A 394 72.27 6.31 28.89
C GLU A 394 72.09 6.62 30.39
N LYS A 395 70.89 7.05 30.80
CA LYS A 395 70.59 7.27 32.23
C LYS A 395 70.70 6.00 33.07
N LEU A 396 70.26 4.85 32.55
CA LEU A 396 70.38 3.57 33.24
C LEU A 396 71.84 3.13 33.38
N ASN A 397 72.66 3.31 32.34
CA ASN A 397 74.09 3.01 32.41
C ASN A 397 74.78 3.91 33.44
N GLN A 398 74.43 5.19 33.46
CA GLN A 398 74.99 6.16 34.40
C GLN A 398 74.65 5.82 35.86
N ILE A 399 73.41 5.38 36.14
CA ILE A 399 73.01 4.90 37.46
C ILE A 399 73.71 3.59 37.85
N CYS A 400 73.95 2.68 36.89
CA CYS A 400 74.74 1.47 37.14
C CYS A 400 76.20 1.77 37.46
N ASP A 401 76.82 2.73 36.76
CA ASP A 401 78.20 3.16 37.01
C ASP A 401 78.33 3.86 38.38
N ASP A 402 77.33 4.66 38.76
CA ASP A 402 77.23 5.29 40.09
C ASP A 402 76.95 4.30 41.22
N SER A 403 76.40 3.12 40.91
CA SER A 403 76.14 2.05 41.89
C SER A 403 77.31 1.05 42.02
N GLN A 404 78.27 1.09 41.09
CA GLN A 404 79.48 0.27 41.10
C GLN A 404 80.74 1.02 41.58
N SER A 405 80.65 2.35 41.74
CA SER A 405 81.60 3.18 42.51
C SER A 405 81.15 3.28 43.97
#